data_AF-A0A0G0JR46-F1
#
_entry.id   AF-A0A0G0JR46-F1
#
_cell.length_a   1.000
_cell.length_b   1.000
_cell.length_c   1.000
_cell.angle_alpha   90.00
_cell.angle_beta   90.00
_cell.angle_gamma   90.00
#
_symmetry.space_group_name_H-M   'P 1'
#
loop_
_entity.id
_entity.type
_entity.pdbx_description
1 polymer ?
#
loop_
_entity_poly.entity_id
_entity_poly.type
_entity_poly.pdbx_seq_one_letter_code
_entity_poly.pdbx_strand_id
1 'polypeptide(L)'
;MSTYQDIYRPPITIKNDLLETYVKLYQGIRDRSDPVSWRTFIVDTKILLGSRDPQHHSLSPSKFSNAKKLVKSLTKDTYLQPLTDEIYYALGFRNKLGKNDKKIDVLIFNGRHQSQPLLWTLADNLKNQGKIVAVVNPVGHYNDNQCRIISPFKLSSSVEKMVILASTQEIYGGNIAVLANVIRTLANPEFSRSIKEVDIVIPMFGGSRGHRLGQSEELGYEVLEAIFNAKILTLVTKDVLAELAQTTKNPLPQIRFLSIDIHSHLYPSQIFTSADFQFISISPAIEIANTLYQHLQENHLLDTPIRLIACDKGAITRVELLAIALLKHPQNILQNLDIIYIDKIRQKAGIVDSAKVKTIIRWSLKSDQIVKEKLPLKKVDYHPYVLCYTDDMIDTGGTAKKDIELLSLKFPNTLLKVFASTHPIFSQGYGALDTIEADLYLIGNTLSPPNLLENKKIKIVDLGPAIAREIYW
;
A
#
# COMPACT_ATOMS: atom_id res chain seq x y z
N MET A 1 35.50 7.01 18.28
CA MET A 1 35.17 6.16 19.45
C MET A 1 34.43 7.04 20.46
N SER A 2 33.34 6.53 21.09
CA SER A 2 32.20 7.27 21.70
C SER A 2 31.10 7.52 20.67
N THR A 3 29.98 6.78 20.62
CA THR A 3 28.81 6.81 21.54
C THR A 3 27.91 5.53 21.47
N TYR A 4 28.42 4.34 21.79
CA TYR A 4 27.67 3.06 21.63
C TYR A 4 27.35 2.28 22.92
N GLN A 5 27.59 2.82 24.12
CA GLN A 5 27.84 1.92 25.27
C GLN A 5 26.65 1.43 26.10
N ASP A 6 25.45 2.03 26.03
CA ASP A 6 24.40 1.68 27.01
C ASP A 6 23.15 0.98 26.45
N ILE A 7 22.97 0.86 25.12
CA ILE A 7 21.77 0.21 24.51
C ILE A 7 22.14 -1.07 23.71
N TYR A 8 23.42 -1.33 23.46
CA TYR A 8 23.90 -2.38 22.53
C TYR A 8 24.51 -3.62 23.17
N ARG A 9 24.44 -3.79 24.50
CA ARG A 9 25.05 -4.96 25.13
C ARG A 9 24.17 -6.20 24.93
N PRO A 10 24.68 -7.27 24.30
CA PRO A 10 23.91 -8.48 24.16
C PRO A 10 23.53 -9.05 25.54
N PRO A 11 22.32 -9.60 25.71
CA PRO A 11 21.85 -10.12 27.00
C PRO A 11 22.48 -11.47 27.39
N ILE A 12 23.42 -11.95 26.56
CA ILE A 12 24.15 -13.22 26.69
C ILE A 12 25.59 -13.00 26.22
N THR A 13 26.52 -13.87 26.62
CA THR A 13 27.87 -13.86 26.06
C THR A 13 27.82 -14.23 24.58
N ILE A 14 28.24 -13.29 23.72
CA ILE A 14 28.43 -13.49 22.29
C ILE A 14 29.94 -13.43 22.02
N LYS A 15 30.44 -14.26 21.11
CA LYS A 15 31.86 -14.21 20.73
C LYS A 15 32.19 -12.85 20.10
N ASN A 16 33.40 -12.33 20.33
CA ASN A 16 33.79 -10.99 19.89
C ASN A 16 33.66 -10.79 18.37
N ASP A 17 33.97 -11.81 17.58
CA ASP A 17 33.85 -11.83 16.11
C ASP A 17 32.39 -11.78 15.62
N LEU A 18 31.41 -12.00 16.49
CA LEU A 18 29.98 -11.98 16.17
C LEU A 18 29.25 -10.74 16.71
N LEU A 19 29.95 -9.82 17.37
CA LEU A 19 29.33 -8.59 17.91
C LEU A 19 28.78 -7.69 16.81
N GLU A 20 29.48 -7.59 15.67
CA GLU A 20 29.00 -6.81 14.52
C GLU A 20 27.70 -7.41 13.96
N THR A 21 27.60 -8.73 13.85
CA THR A 21 26.36 -9.43 13.45
C THR A 21 25.21 -9.11 14.39
N TYR A 22 25.45 -9.10 15.71
CA TYR A 22 24.41 -8.73 16.68
C TYR A 22 23.94 -7.28 16.48
N VAL A 23 24.87 -6.34 16.32
CA VAL A 23 24.53 -4.92 16.15
C VAL A 23 23.74 -4.70 14.85
N LYS A 24 24.20 -5.29 13.73
CA LYS A 24 23.49 -5.24 12.45
C LYS A 24 22.10 -5.82 12.55
N LEU A 25 21.95 -6.98 13.19
CA LEU A 25 20.63 -7.59 13.38
C LEU A 25 19.72 -6.74 14.27
N TYR A 26 20.25 -6.21 15.38
CA TYR A 26 19.51 -5.37 16.32
C TYR A 26 19.02 -4.05 15.68
N GLN A 27 19.86 -3.44 14.85
CA GLN A 27 19.53 -2.24 14.09
C GLN A 27 18.55 -2.57 12.94
N GLY A 28 18.83 -3.62 12.16
CA GLY A 28 18.02 -3.98 10.99
C GLY A 28 16.57 -4.39 11.32
N ILE A 29 16.30 -5.01 12.48
CA ILE A 29 14.91 -5.28 12.90
C ILE A 29 14.16 -4.02 13.38
N ARG A 30 14.85 -2.89 13.51
CA ARG A 30 14.26 -1.57 13.84
C ARG A 30 14.32 -0.62 12.66
N ASP A 31 15.13 -0.92 11.65
CA ASP A 31 15.16 -0.19 10.40
C ASP A 31 13.91 -0.51 9.59
N ARG A 32 13.11 0.52 9.34
CA ARG A 32 11.88 0.43 8.56
C ARG A 32 12.13 0.54 7.06
N SER A 33 13.28 1.06 6.63
CA SER A 33 13.61 1.19 5.22
C SER A 33 14.06 -0.13 4.61
N ASP A 34 14.88 -0.89 5.35
CA ASP A 34 15.36 -2.23 4.98
C ASP A 34 15.21 -3.22 6.15
N PRO A 35 13.97 -3.63 6.44
CA PRO A 35 13.71 -4.49 7.58
C PRO A 35 14.19 -5.92 7.30
N VAL A 36 14.84 -6.51 8.28
CA VAL A 36 15.44 -7.85 8.17
C VAL A 36 14.41 -8.90 7.72
N SER A 37 14.81 -9.74 6.75
CA SER A 37 14.00 -10.88 6.29
C SER A 37 13.83 -11.93 7.38
N TRP A 38 12.73 -12.69 7.35
CA TRP A 38 12.48 -13.77 8.31
C TRP A 38 13.65 -14.75 8.37
N ARG A 39 14.18 -15.17 7.21
CA ARG A 39 15.32 -16.08 7.15
C ARG A 39 16.57 -15.48 7.78
N THR A 40 16.92 -14.25 7.42
CA THR A 40 18.11 -13.55 7.97
C THR A 40 18.01 -13.48 9.48
N PHE A 41 16.84 -13.10 10.01
CA PHE A 41 16.62 -13.07 11.46
C PHE A 41 16.85 -14.43 12.13
N ILE A 42 16.29 -15.52 11.57
CA ILE A 42 16.46 -16.86 12.13
C ILE A 42 17.91 -17.36 12.03
N VAL A 43 18.55 -17.21 10.86
CA VAL A 43 19.92 -17.68 10.61
C VAL A 43 20.92 -16.92 11.48
N ASP A 44 20.84 -15.60 11.52
CA ASP A 44 21.77 -14.78 12.30
C ASP A 44 21.57 -15.05 13.79
N THR A 45 20.33 -15.20 14.25
CA THR A 45 20.07 -15.59 15.65
C THR A 45 20.71 -16.95 15.99
N LYS A 46 20.68 -17.93 15.08
CA LYS A 46 21.37 -19.22 15.27
C LYS A 46 22.89 -19.08 15.30
N ILE A 47 23.46 -18.21 14.45
CA ILE A 47 24.90 -17.89 14.45
C ILE A 47 25.30 -17.30 15.81
N LEU A 48 24.56 -16.31 16.29
CA LEU A 48 24.81 -15.65 17.59
C LEU A 48 24.72 -16.64 18.77
N LEU A 49 23.90 -17.69 18.65
CA LEU A 49 23.77 -18.76 19.65
C LEU A 49 24.83 -19.87 19.50
N GLY A 50 25.71 -19.77 18.50
CA GLY A 50 26.84 -20.64 18.26
C GLY A 50 26.55 -21.87 17.40
N SER A 51 25.53 -21.82 16.53
CA SER A 51 25.32 -22.88 15.54
C SER A 51 26.45 -22.89 14.51
N ARG A 52 27.00 -24.07 14.21
CA ARG A 52 28.00 -24.26 13.14
C ARG A 52 27.37 -24.35 11.75
N ASP A 53 26.12 -24.80 11.68
CA ASP A 53 25.33 -24.86 10.46
C ASP A 53 23.93 -24.29 10.74
N PRO A 54 23.79 -22.96 10.72
CA PRO A 54 22.54 -22.29 11.06
C PRO A 54 21.44 -22.50 10.01
N GLN A 55 21.80 -22.91 8.79
CA GLN A 55 20.85 -23.07 7.68
C GLN A 55 20.13 -24.42 7.76
N HIS A 56 20.83 -25.50 8.12
CA HIS A 56 20.29 -26.85 8.04
C HIS A 56 19.97 -27.48 9.40
N HIS A 57 20.51 -26.96 10.51
CA HIS A 57 20.32 -27.56 11.82
C HIS A 57 19.49 -26.73 12.80
N SER A 58 18.74 -27.44 13.64
CA SER A 58 18.07 -26.92 14.83
C SER A 58 19.09 -26.66 15.93
N LEU A 59 18.81 -25.68 16.81
CA LEU A 59 19.64 -25.46 17.99
C LEU A 59 19.43 -26.57 19.03
N SER A 60 20.48 -26.90 19.78
CA SER A 60 20.38 -27.86 20.88
C SER A 60 19.46 -27.34 21.99
N PRO A 61 18.67 -28.19 22.67
CA PRO A 61 17.77 -27.77 23.75
C PRO A 61 18.47 -26.99 24.88
N SER A 62 19.76 -27.26 25.12
CA SER A 62 20.58 -26.54 26.10
C SER A 62 20.73 -25.04 25.80
N LYS A 63 20.55 -24.60 24.56
CA LYS A 63 20.64 -23.19 24.15
C LYS A 63 19.35 -22.40 24.40
N PHE A 64 18.27 -23.04 24.84
CA PHE A 64 16.95 -22.41 24.94
C PHE A 64 16.92 -21.19 25.89
N SER A 65 17.59 -21.27 27.04
CA SER A 65 17.63 -20.14 28.00
C SER A 65 18.29 -18.89 27.39
N ASN A 66 19.42 -19.10 26.69
CA ASN A 66 20.11 -18.02 25.98
C ASN A 66 19.31 -17.50 24.79
N ALA A 67 18.66 -18.40 24.04
CA ALA A 67 17.75 -18.02 22.96
C ALA A 67 16.59 -17.14 23.47
N LYS A 68 15.98 -17.49 24.61
CA LYS A 68 14.91 -16.71 25.23
C LYS A 68 15.36 -15.30 25.60
N LYS A 69 16.55 -15.16 26.20
CA LYS A 69 17.13 -13.85 26.53
C LYS A 69 17.42 -13.03 25.27
N LEU A 70 18.06 -13.65 24.28
CA LEU A 70 18.45 -12.98 23.03
C LEU A 70 17.23 -12.55 22.20
N VAL A 71 16.31 -13.47 21.91
CA VAL A 71 15.09 -13.17 21.13
C VAL A 71 14.27 -12.10 21.84
N LYS A 72 14.05 -12.21 23.16
CA LYS A 72 13.34 -11.17 23.91
C LYS A 72 14.00 -9.80 23.77
N SER A 73 15.33 -9.73 23.83
CA SER A 73 16.05 -8.47 23.66
C SER A 73 15.99 -7.92 22.24
N LEU A 74 16.06 -8.79 21.22
CA LEU A 74 15.99 -8.38 19.82
C LEU A 74 14.59 -7.86 19.51
N THR A 75 13.54 -8.63 19.82
CA THR A 75 12.16 -8.34 19.39
C THR A 75 11.41 -7.36 20.28
N LYS A 76 11.95 -6.96 21.44
CA LYS A 76 11.29 -6.00 22.32
C LYS A 76 10.96 -4.70 21.59
N ASP A 77 9.70 -4.27 21.68
CA ASP A 77 9.15 -3.05 21.09
C ASP A 77 9.25 -3.03 19.55
N THR A 78 9.36 -4.19 18.91
CA THR A 78 9.41 -4.33 17.44
C THR A 78 8.20 -5.09 16.88
N TYR A 79 8.07 -5.06 15.56
CA TYR A 79 7.02 -5.77 14.82
C TYR A 79 7.11 -7.30 14.92
N LEU A 80 8.22 -7.86 15.42
CA LEU A 80 8.41 -9.30 15.62
C LEU A 80 8.03 -9.78 17.02
N GLN A 81 7.77 -8.86 17.98
CA GLN A 81 7.44 -9.23 19.36
C GLN A 81 6.26 -10.22 19.47
N PRO A 82 5.16 -10.07 18.70
CA PRO A 82 4.05 -11.02 18.78
C PRO A 82 4.42 -12.43 18.29
N LEU A 83 5.46 -12.57 17.46
CA LEU A 83 5.87 -13.82 16.81
C LEU A 83 6.93 -14.61 17.59
N THR A 84 7.06 -14.37 18.90
CA THR A 84 8.14 -14.97 19.71
C THR A 84 8.09 -16.50 19.72
N ASP A 85 6.89 -17.10 19.75
CA ASP A 85 6.74 -18.56 19.78
C ASP A 85 7.07 -19.18 18.42
N GLU A 86 6.66 -18.53 17.33
CA GLU A 86 7.00 -18.86 15.96
C GLU A 86 8.51 -18.80 15.72
N ILE A 87 9.18 -17.79 16.29
CA ILE A 87 10.65 -17.66 16.26
C ILE A 87 11.31 -18.82 16.98
N TYR A 88 10.89 -19.14 18.22
CA TYR A 88 11.48 -20.27 18.95
C TYR A 88 11.24 -21.61 18.24
N TYR A 89 10.09 -21.77 17.57
CA TYR A 89 9.82 -22.93 16.74
C TYR A 89 10.83 -23.03 15.59
N ALA A 90 11.05 -21.94 14.85
CA ALA A 90 12.00 -21.87 13.73
C ALA A 90 13.47 -22.05 14.16
N LEU A 91 13.81 -21.70 15.40
CA LEU A 91 15.12 -21.98 16.00
C LEU A 91 15.32 -23.45 16.40
N GLY A 92 14.24 -24.24 16.44
CA GLY A 92 14.26 -25.68 16.73
C GLY A 92 13.74 -26.08 18.12
N PHE A 93 13.19 -25.15 18.90
CA PHE A 93 12.75 -25.40 20.29
C PHE A 93 11.31 -25.92 20.42
N ARG A 94 10.91 -26.82 19.51
CA ARG A 94 9.52 -27.29 19.35
C ARG A 94 8.89 -27.84 20.63
N ASN A 95 9.66 -28.59 21.44
CA ASN A 95 9.19 -29.24 22.66
C ASN A 95 9.19 -28.33 23.91
N LYS A 96 9.53 -27.05 23.74
CA LYS A 96 9.61 -26.06 24.84
C LYS A 96 8.52 -24.98 24.75
N LEU A 97 7.70 -25.04 23.72
CA LEU A 97 6.57 -24.13 23.50
C LEU A 97 5.34 -24.72 24.21
N GLY A 98 4.77 -23.97 25.16
CA GLY A 98 3.49 -24.34 25.78
C GLY A 98 2.32 -24.15 24.81
N LYS A 99 1.16 -24.73 25.12
CA LYS A 99 -0.10 -24.32 24.51
C LYS A 99 -0.45 -22.94 25.06
N ASN A 100 -0.12 -21.90 24.30
CA ASN A 100 -0.62 -20.57 24.56
C ASN A 100 -1.58 -20.22 23.44
N ASP A 101 -2.83 -19.93 23.79
CA ASP A 101 -3.82 -19.39 22.86
C ASP A 101 -3.54 -17.90 22.65
N LYS A 102 -2.36 -17.59 22.09
CA LYS A 102 -2.02 -16.23 21.68
C LYS A 102 -2.79 -15.90 20.42
N LYS A 103 -3.30 -14.67 20.38
CA LYS A 103 -4.00 -14.11 19.25
C LYS A 103 -3.16 -13.00 18.63
N ILE A 104 -3.06 -13.01 17.30
CA ILE A 104 -2.57 -11.92 16.48
C ILE A 104 -3.78 -11.40 15.70
N ASP A 105 -4.12 -10.12 15.85
CA ASP A 105 -5.26 -9.56 15.15
C ASP A 105 -4.93 -9.36 13.66
N VAL A 106 -3.72 -8.87 13.35
CA VAL A 106 -3.23 -8.72 11.98
C VAL A 106 -1.80 -9.22 11.83
N LEU A 107 -1.59 -10.12 10.87
CA LEU A 107 -0.26 -10.51 10.39
C LEU A 107 -0.01 -9.91 9.01
N ILE A 108 0.92 -8.97 8.89
CA ILE A 108 1.24 -8.33 7.61
C ILE A 108 2.50 -8.96 7.00
N PHE A 109 2.38 -9.48 5.78
CA PHE A 109 3.50 -9.91 4.96
C PHE A 109 3.88 -8.81 3.99
N ASN A 110 5.13 -8.34 4.08
CA ASN A 110 5.71 -7.45 3.10
C ASN A 110 6.16 -8.25 1.88
N GLY A 111 5.31 -8.33 0.85
CA GLY A 111 5.59 -9.12 -0.36
C GLY A 111 6.47 -8.39 -1.37
N ARG A 112 7.37 -7.52 -0.92
CA ARG A 112 8.21 -6.66 -1.77
C ARG A 112 9.69 -6.84 -1.49
N HIS A 113 10.50 -6.42 -2.45
CA HIS A 113 11.95 -6.40 -2.33
C HIS A 113 12.46 -5.30 -1.37
N GLN A 114 11.86 -4.12 -1.37
CA GLN A 114 12.18 -3.06 -0.41
C GLN A 114 10.93 -2.69 0.37
N SER A 115 11.09 -2.34 1.64
CA SER A 115 9.96 -1.94 2.47
C SER A 115 9.51 -0.53 2.11
N GLN A 116 8.20 -0.35 1.98
CA GLN A 116 7.60 0.93 1.67
C GLN A 116 7.02 1.61 2.91
N PRO A 117 6.92 2.96 2.92
CA PRO A 117 6.23 3.70 3.96
C PRO A 117 4.81 3.18 4.23
N LEU A 118 4.05 2.79 3.18
CA LEU A 118 2.68 2.28 3.32
C LEU A 118 2.56 1.04 4.22
N LEU A 119 3.57 0.17 4.24
CA LEU A 119 3.58 -0.99 5.15
C LEU A 119 3.54 -0.54 6.61
N TRP A 120 4.40 0.42 6.94
CA TRP A 120 4.58 0.86 8.31
C TRP A 120 3.46 1.77 8.78
N THR A 121 2.95 2.63 7.90
CA THR A 121 1.79 3.45 8.24
C THR A 121 0.54 2.60 8.45
N LEU A 122 0.33 1.55 7.65
CA LEU A 122 -0.72 0.55 7.91
C LEU A 122 -0.52 -0.14 9.27
N ALA A 123 0.68 -0.66 9.54
CA ALA A 123 0.97 -1.36 10.78
C ALA A 123 0.78 -0.47 12.02
N ASP A 124 1.25 0.78 11.96
CA ASP A 124 1.12 1.73 13.05
C ASP A 124 -0.33 2.19 13.24
N ASN A 125 -1.07 2.44 12.15
CA ASN A 125 -2.48 2.80 12.23
C ASN A 125 -3.29 1.71 12.95
N LEU A 126 -3.07 0.44 12.59
CA LEU A 126 -3.71 -0.70 13.24
C LEU A 126 -3.31 -0.85 14.71
N LYS A 127 -2.02 -0.66 15.05
CA LYS A 127 -1.57 -0.67 16.44
C LYS A 127 -2.20 0.45 17.27
N ASN A 128 -2.33 1.65 16.70
CA ASN A 128 -2.97 2.80 17.35
C ASN A 128 -4.47 2.56 17.59
N GLN A 129 -5.10 1.67 16.83
CA GLN A 129 -6.45 1.17 17.08
C GLN A 129 -6.51 0.02 18.11
N GLY A 130 -5.41 -0.26 18.81
CA GLY A 130 -5.32 -1.30 19.83
C GLY A 130 -5.17 -2.73 19.31
N LYS A 131 -4.88 -2.92 18.01
CA LYS A 131 -4.69 -4.26 17.42
C LYS A 131 -3.32 -4.83 17.75
N ILE A 132 -3.26 -6.15 17.95
CA ILE A 132 -2.00 -6.90 18.02
C ILE A 132 -1.52 -7.16 16.59
N VAL A 133 -0.55 -6.35 16.14
CA VAL A 133 -0.02 -6.40 14.77
C VAL A 133 1.39 -7.00 14.75
N ALA A 134 1.58 -8.01 13.91
CA ALA A 134 2.89 -8.56 13.57
C ALA A 134 3.22 -8.25 12.10
N VAL A 135 4.49 -8.05 11.80
CA VAL A 135 4.98 -7.92 10.41
C VAL A 135 6.02 -8.99 10.13
N VAL A 136 6.00 -9.55 8.94
CA VAL A 136 7.02 -10.47 8.44
C VAL A 136 7.48 -9.98 7.09
N ASN A 137 8.80 -9.97 6.89
CA ASN A 137 9.39 -9.81 5.57
C ASN A 137 9.78 -11.19 5.05
N PRO A 138 8.89 -11.89 4.31
CA PRO A 138 9.20 -13.22 3.81
C PRO A 138 10.22 -13.17 2.66
N VAL A 139 10.33 -12.04 1.97
CA VAL A 139 11.25 -11.83 0.85
C VAL A 139 12.64 -11.52 1.39
N GLY A 140 13.64 -12.32 1.01
CA GLY A 140 15.05 -12.07 1.32
C GLY A 140 15.88 -11.87 0.06
N HIS A 141 16.88 -10.99 0.17
CA HIS A 141 17.91 -10.77 -0.83
C HIS A 141 19.21 -11.41 -0.38
N TYR A 142 19.88 -12.05 -1.33
CA TYR A 142 21.14 -12.74 -1.06
C TYR A 142 22.15 -12.33 -2.11
N ASN A 143 23.43 -12.50 -1.79
CA ASN A 143 24.55 -12.04 -2.61
C ASN A 143 24.58 -12.67 -4.03
N ASP A 144 23.76 -13.68 -4.30
CA ASP A 144 23.59 -14.31 -5.60
C ASP A 144 22.45 -13.71 -6.45
N ASN A 145 21.88 -12.59 -6.02
CA ASN A 145 20.76 -11.88 -6.66
C ASN A 145 19.47 -12.74 -6.80
N GLN A 146 19.39 -13.91 -6.15
CA GLN A 146 18.18 -14.72 -6.16
C GLN A 146 17.24 -14.28 -5.06
N CYS A 147 15.98 -14.03 -5.43
CA CYS A 147 14.90 -13.85 -4.47
C CYS A 147 14.59 -15.19 -3.79
N ARG A 148 14.65 -15.26 -2.46
CA ARG A 148 14.12 -16.42 -1.72
C ARG A 148 13.03 -15.97 -0.78
N ILE A 149 11.91 -16.68 -0.82
CA ILE A 149 10.71 -16.37 -0.04
C ILE A 149 10.58 -17.42 1.05
N ILE A 150 10.68 -16.99 2.31
CA ILE A 150 10.63 -17.86 3.48
C ILE A 150 9.75 -17.20 4.54
N SER A 151 8.66 -17.88 4.89
CA SER A 151 7.74 -17.50 5.96
C SER A 151 7.96 -18.34 7.23
N PRO A 152 7.30 -18.00 8.36
CA PRO A 152 7.18 -18.90 9.49
C PRO A 152 6.61 -20.26 9.03
N PHE A 153 7.27 -21.35 9.43
CA PHE A 153 6.81 -22.70 9.08
C PHE A 153 5.50 -23.09 9.76
N LYS A 154 5.23 -22.53 10.95
CA LYS A 154 4.05 -22.82 11.77
C LYS A 154 3.63 -21.55 12.49
N LEU A 155 2.33 -21.33 12.56
CA LEU A 155 1.74 -20.33 13.45
C LEU A 155 1.20 -21.03 14.69
N SER A 156 1.76 -20.71 15.85
CA SER A 156 1.24 -21.20 17.14
C SER A 156 0.11 -20.31 17.62
N SER A 157 0.15 -19.04 17.24
CA SER A 157 -0.90 -18.06 17.48
C SER A 157 -2.02 -18.18 16.45
N SER A 158 -3.27 -17.91 16.86
CA SER A 158 -4.36 -17.70 15.91
C SER A 158 -4.24 -16.30 15.27
N VAL A 159 -4.58 -16.21 13.98
CA VAL A 159 -4.51 -14.98 13.19
C VAL A 159 -5.90 -14.70 12.63
N GLU A 160 -6.52 -13.59 13.03
CA GLU A 160 -7.83 -13.17 12.48
C GLU A 160 -7.69 -12.76 11.02
N LYS A 161 -6.73 -11.89 10.73
CA LYS A 161 -6.48 -11.39 9.37
C LYS A 161 -5.00 -11.44 9.02
N MET A 162 -4.70 -11.95 7.85
CA MET A 162 -3.41 -11.84 7.21
C MET A 162 -3.50 -10.84 6.06
N VAL A 163 -2.56 -9.91 5.97
CA VAL A 163 -2.46 -8.97 4.85
C VAL A 163 -1.19 -9.27 4.09
N ILE A 164 -1.29 -9.61 2.80
CA ILE A 164 -0.14 -9.69 1.90
C ILE A 164 -0.10 -8.37 1.13
N LEU A 165 0.87 -7.50 1.45
CA LEU A 165 1.00 -6.18 0.83
C LEU A 165 2.10 -6.20 -0.24
N ALA A 166 1.73 -6.15 -1.51
CA ALA A 166 2.69 -6.08 -2.63
C ALA A 166 2.08 -5.46 -3.89
N SER A 167 2.73 -4.46 -4.47
CA SER A 167 2.37 -3.95 -5.80
C SER A 167 2.88 -4.90 -6.88
N THR A 168 2.15 -5.03 -8.00
CA THR A 168 2.63 -5.82 -9.15
C THR A 168 3.51 -5.01 -10.10
N GLN A 169 3.55 -3.69 -9.94
CA GLN A 169 4.39 -2.77 -10.71
C GLN A 169 5.04 -1.73 -9.77
N GLU A 170 6.37 -1.66 -9.75
CA GLU A 170 7.15 -0.68 -8.99
C GLU A 170 8.62 -0.64 -9.45
N ILE A 171 9.26 0.54 -9.40
CA ILE A 171 10.67 0.77 -9.78
C ILE A 171 11.64 -0.17 -9.03
N TYR A 172 11.38 -0.45 -7.75
CA TYR A 172 12.22 -1.27 -6.87
C TYR A 172 11.61 -2.64 -6.54
N GLY A 173 11.00 -3.29 -7.54
CA GLY A 173 10.70 -4.71 -7.43
C GLY A 173 9.24 -5.06 -7.10
N GLY A 174 8.29 -4.30 -7.65
CA GLY A 174 6.92 -4.77 -7.80
C GLY A 174 6.94 -5.89 -8.83
N ASN A 175 6.63 -7.11 -8.41
CA ASN A 175 6.77 -8.29 -9.25
C ASN A 175 5.67 -9.30 -8.94
N ILE A 176 4.85 -9.59 -9.94
CA ILE A 176 3.81 -10.60 -9.91
C ILE A 176 4.33 -11.97 -9.43
N ALA A 177 5.54 -12.36 -9.82
CA ALA A 177 6.16 -13.62 -9.42
C ALA A 177 6.53 -13.65 -7.95
N VAL A 178 6.96 -12.52 -7.36
CA VAL A 178 7.24 -12.43 -5.92
C VAL A 178 5.95 -12.54 -5.14
N LEU A 179 4.92 -11.78 -5.51
CA LEU A 179 3.60 -11.86 -4.88
C LEU A 179 3.03 -13.28 -4.97
N ALA A 180 3.05 -13.90 -6.15
CA ALA A 180 2.60 -15.28 -6.34
C ALA A 180 3.34 -16.26 -5.42
N ASN A 181 4.66 -16.15 -5.29
CA ASN A 181 5.42 -17.04 -4.41
C ASN A 181 5.21 -16.73 -2.92
N VAL A 182 4.90 -15.48 -2.54
CA VAL A 182 4.48 -15.15 -1.17
C VAL A 182 3.11 -15.77 -0.87
N ILE A 183 2.16 -15.73 -1.81
CA ILE A 183 0.88 -16.43 -1.69
C ILE A 183 1.10 -17.94 -1.53
N ARG A 184 2.04 -18.55 -2.28
CA ARG A 184 2.38 -19.98 -2.14
C ARG A 184 2.86 -20.38 -0.75
N THR A 185 3.32 -19.45 0.08
CA THR A 185 3.66 -19.78 1.49
C THR A 185 2.45 -20.28 2.28
N LEU A 186 1.23 -19.94 1.84
CA LEU A 186 -0.03 -20.45 2.38
C LEU A 186 -0.27 -21.93 2.06
N ALA A 187 0.47 -22.55 1.15
CA ALA A 187 0.33 -23.99 0.88
C ALA A 187 0.67 -24.85 2.11
N ASN A 188 1.45 -24.31 3.06
CA ASN A 188 1.82 -25.02 4.28
C ASN A 188 0.65 -25.13 5.28
N PRO A 189 0.13 -26.34 5.59
CA PRO A 189 -1.03 -26.49 6.46
C PRO A 189 -0.78 -26.10 7.92
N GLU A 190 0.45 -26.28 8.43
CA GLU A 190 0.80 -25.89 9.80
C GLU A 190 0.87 -24.37 9.98
N PHE A 191 1.10 -23.64 8.90
CA PHE A 191 1.03 -22.18 8.86
C PHE A 191 -0.43 -21.73 8.68
N SER A 192 -1.09 -22.18 7.61
CA SER A 192 -2.36 -21.60 7.17
C SER A 192 -3.57 -21.96 8.02
N ARG A 193 -3.56 -23.11 8.73
CA ARG A 193 -4.71 -23.52 9.56
C ARG A 193 -5.04 -22.55 10.69
N SER A 194 -4.10 -21.69 11.06
CA SER A 194 -4.28 -20.73 12.14
C SER A 194 -4.79 -19.38 11.63
N ILE A 195 -5.00 -19.24 10.31
CA ILE A 195 -5.39 -17.99 9.65
C ILE A 195 -6.85 -18.09 9.21
N LYS A 196 -7.65 -17.12 9.62
CA LYS A 196 -9.09 -17.07 9.28
C LYS A 196 -9.34 -16.40 7.92
N GLU A 197 -8.73 -15.25 7.69
CA GLU A 197 -8.91 -14.48 6.45
C GLU A 197 -7.57 -13.96 5.92
N VAL A 198 -7.42 -13.90 4.60
CA VAL A 198 -6.26 -13.37 3.88
C VAL A 198 -6.72 -12.29 2.91
N ASP A 199 -6.22 -11.08 3.12
CA ASP A 199 -6.38 -9.94 2.21
C ASP A 199 -5.08 -9.76 1.42
N ILE A 200 -5.16 -10.01 0.10
CA ILE A 200 -4.06 -9.75 -0.82
C ILE A 200 -4.23 -8.31 -1.32
N VAL A 201 -3.46 -7.40 -0.73
CA VAL A 201 -3.52 -5.96 -1.02
C VAL A 201 -2.43 -5.62 -2.03
N ILE A 202 -2.88 -5.11 -3.19
CA ILE A 202 -2.06 -4.74 -4.34
C ILE A 202 -2.21 -3.23 -4.57
N PRO A 203 -1.43 -2.37 -3.88
CA PRO A 203 -1.65 -0.93 -3.93
C PRO A 203 -1.59 -0.36 -5.35
N MET A 204 -0.60 -0.78 -6.14
CA MET A 204 -0.54 -0.48 -7.58
C MET A 204 -0.68 -1.78 -8.38
N PHE A 205 -1.76 -1.89 -9.16
CA PHE A 205 -2.03 -3.01 -10.05
C PHE A 205 -1.53 -2.71 -11.47
N GLY A 206 -0.42 -3.34 -11.85
CA GLY A 206 0.21 -3.24 -13.17
C GLY A 206 -0.70 -3.63 -14.32
N GLY A 207 -0.55 -2.93 -15.45
CA GLY A 207 -1.37 -3.12 -16.66
C GLY A 207 -2.78 -2.54 -16.59
N SER A 208 -3.20 -1.90 -15.49
CA SER A 208 -4.59 -1.44 -15.30
C SER A 208 -5.05 -0.35 -16.28
N ARG A 209 -4.12 0.32 -16.99
CA ARG A 209 -4.41 1.23 -18.11
C ARG A 209 -4.84 0.49 -19.39
N GLY A 210 -4.55 -0.81 -19.49
CA GLY A 210 -4.81 -1.68 -20.63
C GLY A 210 -6.29 -1.99 -20.92
N HIS A 211 -7.25 -1.13 -20.61
CA HIS A 211 -8.63 -1.28 -21.11
C HIS A 211 -8.78 -0.79 -22.57
N ARG A 212 -7.70 -0.35 -23.22
CA ARG A 212 -7.67 0.31 -24.53
C ARG A 212 -7.17 -0.61 -25.66
N LEU A 213 -7.59 -1.87 -25.66
CA LEU A 213 -7.30 -2.85 -26.72
C LEU A 213 -7.54 -2.23 -28.11
N GLY A 214 -6.53 -2.28 -28.98
CA GLY A 214 -6.67 -1.93 -30.40
C GLY A 214 -6.67 -0.44 -30.75
N GLN A 215 -6.29 0.47 -29.83
CA GLN A 215 -6.23 1.92 -30.12
C GLN A 215 -4.87 2.44 -30.63
N SER A 216 -3.83 1.61 -30.64
CA SER A 216 -2.65 1.77 -31.50
C SER A 216 -2.02 0.41 -31.80
N GLU A 217 -1.33 0.28 -32.94
CA GLU A 217 -0.57 -0.93 -33.29
C GLU A 217 0.56 -1.22 -32.30
N GLU A 218 1.06 -0.19 -31.59
CA GLU A 218 2.12 -0.29 -30.58
C GLU A 218 1.60 -0.65 -29.16
N LEU A 219 0.33 -0.35 -28.85
CA LEU A 219 -0.28 -0.53 -27.51
C LEU A 219 -0.93 -1.91 -27.28
N GLY A 220 -0.75 -2.86 -28.21
CA GLY A 220 -1.31 -4.22 -28.10
C GLY A 220 -0.89 -4.99 -26.83
N TYR A 221 0.21 -4.58 -26.18
CA TYR A 221 0.78 -5.28 -25.03
C TYR A 221 0.20 -4.86 -23.66
N GLU A 222 -0.33 -3.64 -23.50
CA GLU A 222 -0.75 -3.15 -22.17
C GLU A 222 -1.98 -3.90 -21.61
N VAL A 223 -2.78 -4.52 -22.48
CA VAL A 223 -4.02 -5.21 -22.07
C VAL A 223 -3.78 -6.63 -21.59
N LEU A 224 -2.63 -7.21 -21.94
CA LEU A 224 -2.27 -8.53 -21.47
C LEU A 224 -1.90 -8.50 -19.99
N GLU A 225 -1.25 -7.45 -19.50
CA GLU A 225 -0.67 -7.47 -18.15
C GLU A 225 -1.73 -7.49 -17.04
N ALA A 226 -2.78 -6.66 -17.08
CA ALA A 226 -3.81 -6.69 -16.02
C ALA A 226 -4.57 -8.02 -15.98
N ILE A 227 -4.90 -8.57 -17.16
CA ILE A 227 -5.56 -9.87 -17.30
C ILE A 227 -4.62 -11.00 -16.86
N PHE A 228 -3.36 -10.95 -17.28
CA PHE A 228 -2.33 -11.92 -16.93
C PHE A 228 -2.08 -11.93 -15.43
N ASN A 229 -1.87 -10.76 -14.81
CA ASN A 229 -1.68 -10.62 -13.37
C ASN A 229 -2.86 -11.24 -12.61
N ALA A 230 -4.10 -10.88 -12.97
CA ALA A 230 -5.28 -11.46 -12.33
C ALA A 230 -5.37 -12.98 -12.53
N LYS A 231 -5.10 -13.50 -13.75
CA LYS A 231 -5.09 -14.94 -14.03
C LYS A 231 -4.03 -15.70 -13.23
N ILE A 232 -2.80 -15.21 -13.19
CA ILE A 232 -1.69 -15.84 -12.47
C ILE A 232 -2.00 -15.89 -10.97
N LEU A 233 -2.46 -14.78 -10.39
CA LEU A 233 -2.82 -14.74 -8.97
C LEU A 233 -3.97 -15.69 -8.66
N THR A 234 -5.00 -15.71 -9.49
CA THR A 234 -6.12 -16.65 -9.37
C THR A 234 -5.66 -18.10 -9.41
N LEU A 235 -4.85 -18.47 -10.41
CA LEU A 235 -4.34 -19.84 -10.57
C LEU A 235 -3.55 -20.28 -9.35
N VAL A 236 -2.56 -19.48 -8.96
CA VAL A 236 -1.71 -19.76 -7.79
C VAL A 236 -2.53 -19.88 -6.51
N THR A 237 -3.53 -19.02 -6.33
CA THR A 237 -4.39 -19.05 -5.14
C THR A 237 -5.29 -20.29 -5.13
N LYS A 238 -5.86 -20.68 -6.28
CA LYS A 238 -6.65 -21.91 -6.38
C LYS A 238 -5.80 -23.16 -6.14
N ASP A 239 -4.58 -23.20 -6.66
CA ASP A 239 -3.64 -24.31 -6.43
C ASP A 239 -3.32 -24.46 -4.94
N VAL A 240 -3.01 -23.34 -4.25
CA VAL A 240 -2.78 -23.31 -2.80
C VAL A 240 -3.98 -23.85 -2.03
N LEU A 241 -5.20 -23.38 -2.35
CA LEU A 241 -6.41 -23.81 -1.66
C LEU A 241 -6.72 -25.30 -1.92
N ALA A 242 -6.45 -25.81 -3.12
CA ALA A 242 -6.59 -27.22 -3.45
C ALA A 242 -5.60 -28.10 -2.67
N GLU A 243 -4.34 -27.69 -2.56
CA GLU A 243 -3.33 -28.39 -1.77
C GLU A 243 -3.69 -28.42 -0.29
N LEU A 244 -4.16 -27.29 0.25
CA LEU A 244 -4.67 -27.23 1.62
C LEU A 244 -5.88 -28.16 1.81
N ALA A 245 -6.85 -28.15 0.91
CA ALA A 245 -8.04 -29.00 1.01
C ALA A 245 -7.71 -30.50 1.06
N GLN A 246 -6.64 -30.93 0.41
CA GLN A 246 -6.18 -32.33 0.43
C GLN A 246 -5.46 -32.70 1.73
N THR A 247 -4.85 -31.72 2.40
CA THR A 247 -3.92 -31.96 3.51
C THR A 247 -4.48 -31.57 4.88
N THR A 248 -5.57 -30.78 4.94
CA THR A 248 -6.21 -30.36 6.17
C THR A 248 -7.72 -30.64 6.17
N LYS A 249 -8.26 -30.98 7.36
CA LYS A 249 -9.71 -31.05 7.62
C LYS A 249 -10.30 -29.75 8.16
N ASN A 250 -9.44 -28.75 8.44
CA ASN A 250 -9.87 -27.46 8.96
C ASN A 250 -10.47 -26.60 7.83
N PRO A 251 -11.33 -25.62 8.18
CA PRO A 251 -11.77 -24.61 7.23
C PRO A 251 -10.57 -23.94 6.56
N LEU A 252 -10.68 -23.74 5.24
CA LEU A 252 -9.70 -23.00 4.47
C LEU A 252 -9.80 -21.50 4.78
N PRO A 253 -8.69 -20.75 4.72
CA PRO A 253 -8.75 -19.30 4.88
C PRO A 253 -9.61 -18.68 3.77
N GLN A 254 -10.44 -17.69 4.13
CA GLN A 254 -11.15 -16.88 3.15
C GLN A 254 -10.16 -15.90 2.50
N ILE A 255 -10.15 -15.81 1.16
CA ILE A 255 -9.20 -14.97 0.43
C ILE A 255 -9.93 -13.87 -0.34
N ARG A 256 -9.44 -12.64 -0.22
CA ARG A 256 -9.90 -11.47 -0.99
C ARG A 256 -8.72 -10.76 -1.66
N PHE A 257 -8.99 -10.09 -2.77
CA PHE A 257 -8.04 -9.23 -3.47
C PHE A 257 -8.47 -7.78 -3.37
N LEU A 258 -7.55 -6.91 -2.98
CA LEU A 258 -7.80 -5.49 -2.79
C LEU A 258 -6.78 -4.69 -3.61
N SER A 259 -7.23 -3.65 -4.30
CA SER A 259 -6.38 -2.69 -5.00
C SER A 259 -6.75 -1.28 -4.56
N ILE A 260 -5.82 -0.32 -4.59
CA ILE A 260 -6.15 1.07 -4.25
C ILE A 260 -6.34 1.84 -5.54
N ASP A 261 -7.48 2.53 -5.69
CA ASP A 261 -7.80 3.41 -6.82
C ASP A 261 -7.43 2.87 -8.22
N ILE A 262 -7.70 1.58 -8.46
CA ILE A 262 -7.32 0.95 -9.73
C ILE A 262 -7.96 1.66 -10.92
N HIS A 263 -7.15 1.95 -11.94
CA HIS A 263 -7.57 2.68 -13.13
C HIS A 263 -8.82 2.08 -13.81
N SER A 264 -8.87 0.74 -13.93
CA SER A 264 -10.04 0.00 -14.39
C SER A 264 -10.13 -1.34 -13.66
N HIS A 265 -11.19 -1.51 -12.88
CA HIS A 265 -11.43 -2.74 -12.12
C HIS A 265 -12.15 -3.83 -12.94
N LEU A 266 -12.68 -3.51 -14.12
CA LEU A 266 -13.63 -4.37 -14.84
C LEU A 266 -13.06 -5.78 -15.11
N TYR A 267 -11.87 -5.88 -15.70
CA TYR A 267 -11.28 -7.18 -16.02
C TYR A 267 -10.76 -7.94 -14.79
N PRO A 268 -9.96 -7.34 -13.89
CA PRO A 268 -9.54 -8.04 -12.67
C PRO A 268 -10.74 -8.53 -11.85
N SER A 269 -11.75 -7.68 -11.65
CA SER A 269 -12.96 -8.04 -10.89
C SER A 269 -13.69 -9.23 -11.50
N GLN A 270 -13.85 -9.27 -12.83
CA GLN A 270 -14.49 -10.41 -13.51
C GLN A 270 -13.69 -11.70 -13.31
N ILE A 271 -12.36 -11.65 -13.47
CA ILE A 271 -11.49 -12.83 -13.34
C ILE A 271 -11.52 -13.36 -11.90
N PHE A 272 -11.35 -12.51 -10.90
CA PHE A 272 -11.39 -12.93 -9.50
C PHE A 272 -12.79 -13.45 -9.10
N THR A 273 -13.86 -12.76 -9.51
CA THR A 273 -15.23 -13.19 -9.19
C THR A 273 -15.56 -14.53 -9.85
N SER A 274 -15.14 -14.75 -11.11
CA SER A 274 -15.31 -16.04 -11.80
C SER A 274 -14.54 -17.20 -11.14
N ALA A 275 -13.58 -16.86 -10.30
CA ALA A 275 -12.77 -17.78 -9.52
C ALA A 275 -13.22 -17.88 -8.06
N ASP A 276 -14.39 -17.33 -7.72
CA ASP A 276 -14.97 -17.32 -6.37
C ASP A 276 -14.18 -16.49 -5.35
N PHE A 277 -13.39 -15.51 -5.83
CA PHE A 277 -12.70 -14.53 -5.00
C PHE A 277 -13.36 -13.16 -5.09
N GLN A 278 -13.39 -12.44 -3.96
CA GLN A 278 -13.82 -11.04 -3.93
C GLN A 278 -12.70 -10.13 -4.43
N PHE A 279 -13.03 -9.14 -5.25
CA PHE A 279 -12.13 -8.06 -5.64
C PHE A 279 -12.69 -6.70 -5.22
N ILE A 280 -11.89 -5.89 -4.52
CA ILE A 280 -12.29 -4.58 -4.00
C ILE A 280 -11.32 -3.52 -4.52
N SER A 281 -11.87 -2.39 -4.96
CA SER A 281 -11.11 -1.17 -5.24
C SER A 281 -11.28 -0.18 -4.10
N ILE A 282 -10.27 -0.07 -3.25
CA ILE A 282 -10.22 0.86 -2.12
C ILE A 282 -10.16 2.30 -2.63
N SER A 283 -11.04 3.15 -2.11
CA SER A 283 -11.03 4.58 -2.43
C SER A 283 -10.09 5.36 -1.48
N PRO A 284 -9.21 6.23 -2.01
CA PRO A 284 -8.33 7.09 -1.22
C PRO A 284 -8.97 8.44 -0.86
N ALA A 285 -10.26 8.63 -1.18
CA ALA A 285 -10.94 9.92 -1.12
C ALA A 285 -10.89 10.59 0.25
N ILE A 286 -11.03 9.82 1.34
CA ILE A 286 -11.00 10.35 2.71
C ILE A 286 -9.59 10.84 3.06
N GLU A 287 -8.57 10.08 2.71
CA GLU A 287 -7.17 10.40 2.98
C GLU A 287 -6.73 11.66 2.21
N ILE A 288 -7.13 11.75 0.93
CA ILE A 288 -6.89 12.94 0.11
C ILE A 288 -7.62 14.15 0.71
N ALA A 289 -8.89 14.00 1.10
CA ALA A 289 -9.67 15.07 1.72
C ALA A 289 -9.04 15.59 3.02
N ASN A 290 -8.63 14.67 3.91
CA ASN A 290 -7.97 15.02 5.17
C ASN A 290 -6.67 15.81 4.92
N THR A 291 -5.85 15.35 3.97
CA THR A 291 -4.57 16.01 3.63
C THR A 291 -4.81 17.39 3.00
N LEU A 292 -5.83 17.52 2.14
CA LEU A 292 -6.21 18.81 1.56
C LEU A 292 -6.66 19.79 2.65
N TYR A 293 -7.60 19.40 3.51
CA TYR A 293 -8.11 20.28 4.57
C TYR A 293 -7.04 20.68 5.57
N GLN A 294 -6.13 19.76 5.93
CA GLN A 294 -4.96 20.10 6.73
C GLN A 294 -4.14 21.22 6.07
N HIS A 295 -3.86 21.11 4.76
CA HIS A 295 -3.12 22.14 4.05
C HIS A 295 -3.88 23.47 3.95
N LEU A 296 -5.18 23.43 3.71
CA LEU A 296 -6.02 24.64 3.69
C LEU A 296 -6.04 25.33 5.05
N GLN A 297 -6.07 24.57 6.14
CA GLN A 297 -5.96 25.10 7.49
C GLN A 297 -4.59 25.76 7.74
N GLU A 298 -3.50 25.08 7.38
CA GLU A 298 -2.12 25.59 7.50
C GLU A 298 -1.91 26.92 6.76
N ASN A 299 -2.71 27.19 5.71
CA ASN A 299 -2.58 28.37 4.84
C ASN A 299 -3.75 29.36 4.95
N HIS A 300 -4.65 29.20 5.94
CA HIS A 300 -5.82 30.07 6.13
C HIS A 300 -6.77 30.16 4.92
N LEU A 301 -7.04 29.02 4.27
CA LEU A 301 -7.89 28.90 3.08
C LEU A 301 -9.18 28.06 3.32
N LEU A 302 -9.57 27.83 4.58
CA LEU A 302 -10.74 27.00 4.91
C LEU A 302 -12.08 27.60 4.47
N ASP A 303 -12.16 28.92 4.35
CA ASP A 303 -13.32 29.69 3.88
C ASP A 303 -13.32 29.89 2.36
N THR A 304 -12.33 29.34 1.66
CA THR A 304 -12.21 29.44 0.21
C THR A 304 -12.98 28.32 -0.48
N PRO A 305 -13.89 28.62 -1.43
CA PRO A 305 -14.63 27.60 -2.18
C PRO A 305 -13.70 26.62 -2.90
N ILE A 306 -14.05 25.34 -2.87
CA ILE A 306 -13.32 24.29 -3.58
C ILE A 306 -14.05 23.96 -4.89
N ARG A 307 -13.30 23.91 -5.99
CA ARG A 307 -13.77 23.43 -7.29
C ARG A 307 -13.01 22.16 -7.68
N LEU A 308 -13.74 21.06 -7.79
CA LEU A 308 -13.20 19.77 -8.22
C LEU A 308 -13.33 19.57 -9.72
N ILE A 309 -12.33 18.96 -10.34
CA ILE A 309 -12.30 18.74 -11.79
C ILE A 309 -12.47 17.26 -12.13
N ALA A 310 -13.56 16.93 -12.83
CA ALA A 310 -13.76 15.64 -13.49
C ALA A 310 -13.32 15.74 -14.97
N CYS A 311 -12.07 15.36 -15.23
CA CYS A 311 -11.42 15.56 -16.53
C CYS A 311 -12.00 14.69 -17.67
N ASP A 312 -12.52 13.50 -17.36
CA ASP A 312 -13.23 12.65 -18.32
C ASP A 312 -14.16 11.66 -17.59
N LYS A 313 -14.86 10.82 -18.36
CA LYS A 313 -15.80 9.82 -17.84
C LYS A 313 -15.17 8.85 -16.85
N GLY A 314 -13.89 8.51 -17.02
CA GLY A 314 -13.18 7.58 -16.12
C GLY A 314 -12.88 8.19 -14.75
N ALA A 315 -12.66 9.51 -14.71
CA ALA A 315 -12.37 10.23 -13.47
C ALA A 315 -13.62 10.59 -12.64
N ILE A 316 -14.84 10.52 -13.21
CA ILE A 316 -16.08 10.99 -12.55
C ILE A 316 -16.27 10.32 -11.18
N THR A 317 -16.25 8.99 -11.10
CA THR A 317 -16.51 8.27 -9.85
C THR A 317 -15.52 8.66 -8.76
N ARG A 318 -14.23 8.82 -9.11
CA ARG A 318 -13.18 9.23 -8.18
C ARG A 318 -13.42 10.64 -7.63
N VAL A 319 -13.75 11.58 -8.52
CA VAL A 319 -14.05 12.96 -8.15
C VAL A 319 -15.30 13.04 -7.29
N GLU A 320 -16.33 12.26 -7.58
CA GLU A 320 -17.56 12.22 -6.78
C GLU A 320 -17.31 11.63 -5.38
N LEU A 321 -16.48 10.58 -5.27
CA LEU A 321 -16.08 10.05 -3.96
C LEU A 321 -15.27 11.07 -3.15
N LEU A 322 -14.34 11.79 -3.79
CA LEU A 322 -13.61 12.89 -3.14
C LEU A 322 -14.56 14.03 -2.75
N ALA A 323 -15.53 14.37 -3.59
CA ALA A 323 -16.54 15.39 -3.28
C ALA A 323 -17.33 15.03 -2.03
N ILE A 324 -17.76 13.76 -1.90
CA ILE A 324 -18.45 13.28 -0.70
C ILE A 324 -17.54 13.41 0.53
N ALA A 325 -16.28 12.97 0.42
CA ALA A 325 -15.32 13.03 1.51
C ALA A 325 -15.06 14.47 1.96
N LEU A 326 -14.90 15.41 1.02
CA LEU A 326 -14.70 16.83 1.32
C LEU A 326 -15.95 17.47 1.94
N LEU A 327 -17.13 17.21 1.39
CA LEU A 327 -18.38 17.76 1.91
C LEU A 327 -18.65 17.34 3.35
N LYS A 328 -18.39 16.07 3.67
CA LYS A 328 -18.60 15.49 5.00
C LYS A 328 -17.42 15.69 5.95
N HIS A 329 -16.36 16.37 5.52
CA HIS A 329 -15.20 16.58 6.36
C HIS A 329 -15.53 17.54 7.52
N PRO A 330 -15.08 17.28 8.77
CA PRO A 330 -15.41 18.10 9.94
C PRO A 330 -14.98 19.57 9.81
N GLN A 331 -13.95 19.85 9.02
CA GLN A 331 -13.41 21.19 8.82
C GLN A 331 -14.06 21.95 7.65
N ASN A 332 -15.05 21.36 6.96
CA ASN A 332 -15.73 22.03 5.86
C ASN A 332 -16.78 23.04 6.36
N ILE A 333 -16.38 24.31 6.49
CA ILE A 333 -17.27 25.37 6.97
C ILE A 333 -18.27 25.86 5.91
N LEU A 334 -17.94 25.75 4.61
CA LEU A 334 -18.80 26.23 3.54
C LEU A 334 -19.97 25.28 3.25
N GLN A 335 -19.83 24.00 3.63
CA GLN A 335 -20.82 22.94 3.40
C GLN A 335 -21.24 22.79 1.92
N ASN A 336 -20.44 23.32 0.99
CA ASN A 336 -20.67 23.22 -0.43
C ASN A 336 -19.33 23.19 -1.20
N LEU A 337 -19.38 22.65 -2.41
CA LEU A 337 -18.29 22.68 -3.39
C LEU A 337 -18.87 22.61 -4.80
N ASP A 338 -18.09 22.99 -5.80
CA ASP A 338 -18.49 22.84 -7.20
C ASP A 338 -17.71 21.70 -7.86
N ILE A 339 -18.39 20.92 -8.69
CA ILE A 339 -17.77 19.91 -9.57
C ILE A 339 -17.89 20.40 -11.01
N ILE A 340 -16.75 20.51 -11.67
CA ILE A 340 -16.61 20.91 -13.07
C ILE A 340 -16.34 19.64 -13.89
N TYR A 341 -17.25 19.34 -14.80
CA TYR A 341 -17.10 18.21 -15.72
C TYR A 341 -16.55 18.71 -17.05
N ILE A 342 -15.42 18.14 -17.47
CA ILE A 342 -14.80 18.42 -18.77
C ILE A 342 -15.16 17.29 -19.73
N ASP A 343 -15.48 17.68 -20.97
CA ASP A 343 -15.63 16.75 -22.08
C ASP A 343 -14.42 16.88 -22.99
N LYS A 344 -13.82 15.73 -23.34
CA LYS A 344 -12.62 15.65 -24.18
C LYS A 344 -12.95 14.92 -25.45
N ILE A 345 -12.66 15.56 -26.58
CA ILE A 345 -12.62 14.88 -27.88
C ILE A 345 -11.17 14.41 -28.06
N ARG A 346 -10.99 13.10 -28.24
CA ARG A 346 -9.68 12.46 -28.38
C ARG A 346 -9.53 11.96 -29.80
N GLN A 347 -8.35 12.16 -30.40
CA GLN A 347 -7.98 11.45 -31.63
C GLN A 347 -7.62 9.99 -31.30
N LYS A 348 -6.85 9.81 -30.21
CA LYS A 348 -6.51 8.51 -29.63
C LYS A 348 -6.19 8.63 -28.14
N ALA A 349 -5.97 7.50 -27.48
CA ALA A 349 -5.48 7.43 -26.10
C ALA A 349 -4.29 8.38 -25.88
N GLY A 350 -4.33 9.21 -24.83
CA GLY A 350 -3.28 10.20 -24.53
C GLY A 350 -3.23 11.43 -25.45
N ILE A 351 -3.89 11.44 -26.62
CA ILE A 351 -3.94 12.58 -27.55
C ILE A 351 -5.33 13.20 -27.57
N VAL A 352 -5.47 14.29 -26.82
CA VAL A 352 -6.66 15.14 -26.79
C VAL A 352 -6.62 16.15 -27.93
N ASP A 353 -7.67 16.16 -28.76
CA ASP A 353 -7.92 17.07 -29.88
C ASP A 353 -8.46 18.41 -29.37
N SER A 354 -9.52 18.33 -28.56
CA SER A 354 -10.11 19.49 -27.89
C SER A 354 -10.72 19.10 -26.54
N ALA A 355 -10.80 20.06 -25.64
CA ALA A 355 -11.41 19.91 -24.33
C ALA A 355 -12.33 21.11 -24.05
N LYS A 356 -13.50 20.87 -23.47
CA LYS A 356 -14.46 21.92 -23.10
C LYS A 356 -15.15 21.62 -21.79
N VAL A 357 -15.48 22.67 -21.03
CA VAL A 357 -16.35 22.53 -19.86
C VAL A 357 -17.75 22.16 -20.32
N LYS A 358 -18.25 21.01 -19.85
CA LYS A 358 -19.56 20.48 -20.19
C LYS A 358 -20.65 20.98 -19.26
N THR A 359 -20.42 20.90 -17.95
CA THR A 359 -21.36 21.33 -16.92
C THR A 359 -20.63 21.62 -15.63
N ILE A 360 -21.21 22.50 -14.82
CA ILE A 360 -20.79 22.76 -13.45
C ILE A 360 -21.96 22.41 -12.55
N ILE A 361 -21.72 21.64 -11.49
CA ILE A 361 -22.74 21.24 -10.53
C ILE A 361 -22.25 21.62 -9.13
N ARG A 362 -23.03 22.45 -8.42
CA ARG A 362 -22.82 22.72 -7.01
C ARG A 362 -23.38 21.58 -6.19
N TRP A 363 -22.56 21.03 -5.32
CA TRP A 363 -22.98 20.07 -4.32
C TRP A 363 -23.02 20.77 -2.96
N SER A 364 -24.08 20.56 -2.20
CA SER A 364 -24.21 21.13 -0.85
C SER A 364 -24.70 20.08 0.12
N LEU A 365 -24.17 20.09 1.34
CA LEU A 365 -24.62 19.24 2.42
C LEU A 365 -25.76 19.95 3.18
N LYS A 366 -26.96 19.38 3.15
CA LYS A 366 -28.12 19.85 3.91
C LYS A 366 -28.68 18.70 4.73
N SER A 367 -28.60 18.78 6.05
CA SER A 367 -29.11 17.74 6.96
C SER A 367 -28.64 16.33 6.58
N ASP A 368 -27.32 16.16 6.43
CA ASP A 368 -26.63 14.93 5.97
C ASP A 368 -26.94 14.44 4.55
N GLN A 369 -27.78 15.15 3.79
CA GLN A 369 -28.07 14.85 2.40
C GLN A 369 -27.29 15.76 1.45
N ILE A 370 -26.83 15.19 0.34
CA ILE A 370 -26.15 15.95 -0.72
C ILE A 370 -27.19 16.43 -1.73
N VAL A 371 -27.38 17.74 -1.80
CA VAL A 371 -28.21 18.41 -2.81
C VAL A 371 -27.32 18.84 -3.98
N LYS A 372 -27.77 18.60 -5.21
CA LYS A 372 -27.02 18.89 -6.45
C LYS A 372 -27.77 19.93 -7.27
N GLU A 373 -27.12 21.06 -7.56
CA GLU A 373 -27.67 22.15 -8.36
C GLU A 373 -26.81 22.42 -9.59
N LYS A 374 -27.42 22.48 -10.78
CA LYS A 374 -26.70 22.78 -12.02
C LYS A 374 -26.47 24.28 -12.14
N LEU A 375 -25.21 24.70 -12.26
CA LEU A 375 -24.85 26.11 -12.42
C LEU A 375 -24.77 26.53 -13.91
N PRO A 376 -25.11 27.78 -14.25
CA PRO A 376 -24.99 28.29 -15.61
C PRO A 376 -23.54 28.54 -16.01
N LEU A 377 -23.11 28.01 -17.15
CA LEU A 377 -21.75 28.15 -17.68
C LEU A 377 -21.33 29.58 -18.05
N LYS A 378 -22.30 30.49 -18.23
CA LYS A 378 -22.06 31.87 -18.72
C LYS A 378 -21.71 32.88 -17.62
N LYS A 379 -21.90 32.53 -16.35
CA LYS A 379 -21.47 33.37 -15.23
C LYS A 379 -20.12 32.86 -14.75
N VAL A 380 -19.03 33.50 -15.18
CA VAL A 380 -17.73 33.29 -14.56
C VAL A 380 -17.84 33.88 -13.17
N ASP A 381 -17.88 33.02 -12.17
CA ASP A 381 -17.86 33.43 -10.78
C ASP A 381 -16.43 33.88 -10.45
N TYR A 382 -16.28 35.19 -10.25
CA TYR A 382 -15.02 35.90 -9.98
C TYR A 382 -14.57 35.78 -8.53
N HIS A 383 -15.31 35.09 -7.65
CA HIS A 383 -14.80 34.83 -6.31
C HIS A 383 -13.52 33.98 -6.37
N PRO A 384 -12.52 34.25 -5.53
CA PRO A 384 -11.34 33.39 -5.42
C PRO A 384 -11.72 31.96 -5.00
N TYR A 385 -11.03 30.94 -5.51
CA TYR A 385 -11.28 29.53 -5.17
C TYR A 385 -10.00 28.69 -5.18
N VAL A 386 -10.09 27.51 -4.56
CA VAL A 386 -9.12 26.42 -4.68
C VAL A 386 -9.57 25.50 -5.80
N LEU A 387 -8.66 25.19 -6.72
CA LEU A 387 -8.91 24.31 -7.86
C LEU A 387 -8.20 22.98 -7.62
N CYS A 388 -8.96 21.89 -7.47
CA CYS A 388 -8.40 20.58 -7.18
C CYS A 388 -8.69 19.58 -8.31
N TYR A 389 -7.62 19.06 -8.87
CA TYR A 389 -7.58 18.07 -9.93
C TYR A 389 -7.25 16.72 -9.33
N THR A 390 -7.88 15.67 -9.82
CA THR A 390 -7.59 14.31 -9.35
C THR A 390 -7.36 13.38 -10.52
N ASP A 391 -6.35 12.54 -10.42
CA ASP A 391 -6.13 11.41 -11.32
C ASP A 391 -5.69 10.19 -10.52
N ASP A 392 -5.85 8.97 -11.03
CA ASP A 392 -5.38 7.77 -10.30
C ASP A 392 -3.86 7.77 -10.17
N MET A 393 -3.15 8.22 -11.21
CA MET A 393 -1.70 8.16 -11.28
C MET A 393 -1.09 9.39 -11.94
N ILE A 394 0.14 9.71 -11.55
CA ILE A 394 0.99 10.69 -12.21
C ILE A 394 2.21 9.99 -12.81
N ASP A 395 2.34 10.12 -14.12
CA ASP A 395 3.43 9.50 -14.89
C ASP A 395 4.23 10.54 -15.68
N THR A 396 3.73 11.00 -16.83
CA THR A 396 4.38 12.04 -17.67
C THR A 396 3.76 13.44 -17.52
N GLY A 397 2.58 13.56 -16.93
CA GLY A 397 1.88 14.84 -16.72
C GLY A 397 1.22 15.48 -17.96
N GLY A 398 1.47 14.97 -19.17
CA GLY A 398 1.02 15.63 -20.41
C GLY A 398 -0.51 15.78 -20.59
N THR A 399 -1.31 14.84 -20.07
CA THR A 399 -2.79 14.97 -20.12
C THR A 399 -3.28 16.04 -19.16
N ALA A 400 -2.70 16.11 -17.96
CA ALA A 400 -3.08 17.07 -16.94
C ALA A 400 -2.70 18.51 -17.34
N LYS A 401 -1.58 18.72 -18.03
CA LYS A 401 -1.18 20.03 -18.58
C LYS A 401 -2.29 20.68 -19.42
N LYS A 402 -2.83 19.96 -20.40
CA LYS A 402 -3.89 20.47 -21.29
C LYS A 402 -5.15 20.87 -20.51
N ASP A 403 -5.49 20.12 -19.46
CA ASP A 403 -6.65 20.43 -18.62
C ASP A 403 -6.42 21.68 -17.79
N ILE A 404 -5.23 21.81 -17.22
CA ILE A 404 -4.83 22.97 -16.41
C ILE A 404 -4.76 24.23 -17.27
N GLU A 405 -4.24 24.17 -18.49
CA GLU A 405 -4.23 25.30 -19.44
C GLU A 405 -5.66 25.76 -19.78
N LEU A 406 -6.55 24.82 -20.12
CA LEU A 406 -7.97 25.12 -20.39
C LEU A 406 -8.65 25.79 -19.18
N LEU A 407 -8.41 25.26 -17.99
CA LEU A 407 -9.07 25.70 -16.78
C LEU A 407 -8.47 27.01 -16.26
N SER A 408 -7.18 27.25 -16.39
CA SER A 408 -6.56 28.53 -16.03
C SER A 408 -7.11 29.68 -16.89
N LEU A 409 -7.43 29.42 -18.17
CA LEU A 409 -8.07 30.40 -19.04
C LEU A 409 -9.55 30.66 -18.67
N LYS A 410 -10.30 29.61 -18.31
CA LYS A 410 -11.73 29.72 -17.99
C LYS A 410 -12.00 30.18 -16.55
N PHE A 411 -11.06 29.92 -15.67
CA PHE A 411 -11.13 30.15 -14.24
C PHE A 411 -9.81 30.85 -13.83
N PRO A 412 -9.72 32.18 -14.04
CA PRO A 412 -8.48 32.92 -13.78
C PRO A 412 -8.24 33.23 -12.29
N ASN A 413 -9.27 33.28 -11.45
CA ASN A 413 -9.16 33.66 -10.03
C ASN A 413 -8.82 32.48 -9.10
N THR A 414 -7.93 31.58 -9.54
CA THR A 414 -7.48 30.44 -8.74
C THR A 414 -6.46 30.91 -7.71
N LEU A 415 -6.72 30.71 -6.41
CA LEU A 415 -5.74 30.99 -5.34
C LEU A 415 -4.73 29.86 -5.16
N LEU A 416 -5.17 28.62 -5.38
CA LEU A 416 -4.36 27.43 -5.20
C LEU A 416 -4.77 26.36 -6.21
N LYS A 417 -3.82 25.89 -7.01
CA LYS A 417 -3.95 24.72 -7.88
C LYS A 417 -3.41 23.49 -7.16
N VAL A 418 -4.29 22.54 -6.90
CA VAL A 418 -3.95 21.26 -6.27
C VAL A 418 -4.04 20.15 -7.30
N PHE A 419 -3.00 19.35 -7.45
CA PHE A 419 -3.04 18.09 -8.21
C PHE A 419 -2.92 16.90 -7.26
N ALA A 420 -4.00 16.13 -7.13
CA ALA A 420 -4.04 14.94 -6.29
C ALA A 420 -3.92 13.67 -7.13
N SER A 421 -3.06 12.76 -6.70
CA SER A 421 -2.91 11.46 -7.35
C SER A 421 -2.55 10.36 -6.37
N THR A 422 -3.13 9.17 -6.58
CA THR A 422 -2.94 8.01 -5.72
C THR A 422 -1.59 7.33 -5.96
N HIS A 423 -1.16 7.23 -7.22
CA HIS A 423 0.04 6.49 -7.61
C HIS A 423 1.12 7.40 -8.21
N PRO A 424 2.26 7.61 -7.51
CA PRO A 424 3.40 8.33 -8.05
C PRO A 424 4.29 7.45 -8.92
N ILE A 425 4.00 7.37 -10.22
CA ILE A 425 4.75 6.53 -11.18
C ILE A 425 6.05 7.22 -11.59
N PHE A 426 5.97 8.47 -12.06
CA PHE A 426 7.12 9.29 -12.47
C PHE A 426 8.16 8.53 -13.33
N SER A 427 7.73 7.81 -14.38
CA SER A 427 8.64 6.95 -15.16
C SER A 427 9.79 7.71 -15.84
N GLN A 428 9.61 9.01 -16.09
CA GLN A 428 10.60 9.92 -16.67
C GLN A 428 11.17 10.92 -15.63
N GLY A 429 11.09 10.56 -14.34
CA GLY A 429 11.46 11.45 -13.24
C GLY A 429 10.40 12.52 -12.95
N TYR A 430 10.81 13.58 -12.25
CA TYR A 430 9.90 14.60 -11.72
C TYR A 430 9.46 15.67 -12.74
N GLY A 431 9.87 15.58 -14.01
CA GLY A 431 9.46 16.54 -15.05
C GLY A 431 7.95 16.61 -15.29
N ALA A 432 7.20 15.58 -14.87
CA ALA A 432 5.75 15.63 -14.84
C ALA A 432 5.20 16.73 -13.92
N LEU A 433 5.90 17.05 -12.82
CA LEU A 433 5.53 18.15 -11.93
C LEU A 433 5.66 19.48 -12.67
N ASP A 434 6.81 19.72 -13.31
CA ASP A 434 7.06 20.92 -14.11
C ASP A 434 6.09 21.05 -15.29
N THR A 435 5.60 19.93 -15.81
CA THR A 435 4.62 19.91 -16.90
C THR A 435 3.21 20.30 -16.44
N ILE A 436 2.82 19.91 -15.23
CA ILE A 436 1.49 20.16 -14.65
C ILE A 436 1.40 21.57 -14.05
N GLU A 437 2.49 22.07 -13.47
CA GLU A 437 2.57 23.39 -12.84
C GLU A 437 1.49 23.65 -11.77
N ALA A 438 1.20 22.65 -10.94
CA ALA A 438 0.38 22.83 -9.75
C ALA A 438 1.18 23.53 -8.63
N ASP A 439 0.44 24.20 -7.74
CA ASP A 439 1.02 24.85 -6.56
C ASP A 439 1.26 23.83 -5.45
N LEU A 440 0.38 22.82 -5.36
CA LEU A 440 0.44 21.72 -4.41
C LEU A 440 0.17 20.39 -5.11
N TYR A 441 0.93 19.37 -4.76
CA TYR A 441 0.70 17.99 -5.16
C TYR A 441 0.36 17.13 -3.94
N LEU A 442 -0.80 16.49 -3.97
CA LEU A 442 -1.21 15.51 -2.96
C LEU A 442 -0.95 14.12 -3.52
N ILE A 443 0.08 13.44 -3.03
CA ILE A 443 0.60 12.22 -3.65
C ILE A 443 0.47 11.04 -2.69
N GLY A 444 -0.24 9.99 -3.11
CA GLY A 444 -0.38 8.77 -2.33
C GLY A 444 0.94 8.01 -2.14
N ASN A 445 1.06 7.29 -1.03
CA ASN A 445 2.24 6.49 -0.69
C ASN A 445 2.21 5.05 -1.24
N THR A 446 1.46 4.75 -2.30
CA THR A 446 1.42 3.39 -2.90
C THR A 446 2.74 2.97 -3.56
N LEU A 447 3.54 3.96 -3.95
CA LEU A 447 4.88 3.83 -4.54
C LEU A 447 5.83 4.81 -3.84
N SER A 448 7.14 4.54 -3.89
CA SER A 448 8.15 5.36 -3.21
C SER A 448 9.31 5.71 -4.16
N PRO A 449 9.07 6.57 -5.16
CA PRO A 449 10.15 7.08 -6.00
C PRO A 449 11.18 7.87 -5.16
N PRO A 450 12.48 7.83 -5.51
CA PRO A 450 13.54 8.49 -4.74
C PRO A 450 13.34 9.99 -4.63
N ASN A 451 13.64 10.58 -3.47
CA ASN A 451 13.61 12.03 -3.25
C ASN A 451 12.22 12.69 -3.33
N LEU A 452 11.13 11.90 -3.32
CA LEU A 452 9.76 12.43 -3.38
C LEU A 452 9.48 13.40 -2.21
N LEU A 453 10.00 13.07 -1.03
CA LEU A 453 9.87 13.87 0.20
C LEU A 453 10.69 15.17 0.20
N GLU A 454 11.70 15.28 -0.68
CA GLU A 454 12.54 16.49 -0.76
C GLU A 454 11.83 17.62 -1.53
N ASN A 455 10.80 17.30 -2.30
CA ASN A 455 10.04 18.28 -3.06
C ASN A 455 9.04 19.01 -2.17
N LYS A 456 9.29 20.31 -1.93
CA LYS A 456 8.45 21.16 -1.06
C LYS A 456 7.01 21.33 -1.53
N LYS A 457 6.71 21.10 -2.81
CA LYS A 457 5.34 21.17 -3.35
C LYS A 457 4.55 19.89 -3.13
N ILE A 458 5.17 18.81 -2.65
CA ILE A 458 4.53 17.51 -2.46
C ILE A 458 4.14 17.33 -1.00
N LYS A 459 2.88 16.97 -0.76
CA LYS A 459 2.41 16.42 0.51
C LYS A 459 2.03 14.95 0.28
N ILE A 460 2.61 14.07 1.07
CA ILE A 460 2.29 12.64 1.01
C ILE A 460 0.95 12.38 1.66
N VAL A 461 0.06 11.73 0.92
CA VAL A 461 -1.21 11.21 1.40
C VAL A 461 -0.97 9.79 1.91
N ASP A 462 -1.13 9.58 3.21
CA ASP A 462 -1.01 8.24 3.79
C ASP A 462 -2.26 7.40 3.53
N LEU A 463 -2.09 6.30 2.80
CA LEU A 463 -3.18 5.39 2.41
C LEU A 463 -3.32 4.18 3.35
N GLY A 464 -2.48 4.06 4.37
CA GLY A 464 -2.59 3.03 5.41
C GLY A 464 -3.98 2.98 6.07
N PRO A 465 -4.58 4.13 6.48
CA PRO A 465 -5.92 4.18 7.03
C PRO A 465 -7.02 3.68 6.08
N ALA A 466 -6.86 3.88 4.77
CA ALA A 466 -7.82 3.41 3.77
C ALA A 466 -7.86 1.87 3.73
N ILE A 467 -6.69 1.23 3.75
CA ILE A 467 -6.55 -0.22 3.85
C ILE A 467 -7.10 -0.71 5.20
N ALA A 468 -6.71 -0.05 6.29
CA ALA A 468 -7.13 -0.44 7.64
C ALA A 468 -8.66 -0.47 7.81
N ARG A 469 -9.38 0.50 7.21
CA ARG A 469 -10.85 0.50 7.19
C ARG A 469 -11.40 -0.70 6.44
N GLU A 470 -10.93 -0.95 5.21
CA GLU A 470 -11.47 -2.04 4.37
C GLU A 470 -11.22 -3.44 4.96
N ILE A 471 -10.12 -3.62 5.70
CA ILE A 471 -9.84 -4.89 6.34
C ILE A 471 -10.61 -5.07 7.66
N TYR A 472 -11.29 -4.07 8.23
CA TYR A 472 -11.98 -4.23 9.52
C TYR A 472 -13.45 -3.83 9.54
N TRP A 473 -13.91 -3.04 8.57
CA TRP A 473 -15.28 -2.53 8.43
C TRP A 473 -15.85 -2.98 7.10
#